data_AF-A0A1B8DBD8-F1
#
_entry.id   AF-A0A1B8DBD8-F1
#
_cell.length_a   1.000
_cell.length_b   1.000
_cell.length_c   1.000
_cell.angle_alpha   90.00
_cell.angle_beta   90.00
_cell.angle_gamma   90.00
#
_symmetry.space_group_name_H-M   'P 1'
#
loop_
_entity.id
_entity.type
_entity.pdbx_description
1 polymer ?
#
loop_
_entity_poly.entity_id
_entity_poly.type
_entity_poly.pdbx_seq_one_letter_code
_entity_poly.pdbx_strand_id
1 'polypeptide(L)'
;MVLHNDTDPVELATQSWIMYSVGMALIVLRMGAQIKRHGLKGLKPDDYLMFLTAGFYTALIVTLIGSVSGVGGNGFTADVVATWTDAEKKEHIKNAILVQVCEQFMLATVYSVKVCMLLIYGRLTMGLKERFAVKLLAGYVALGFIGTELSMFLLCRPYNQYWAIPPNDIDQCAFYRKYSLPQA
;
A
#
# COMPACT_ATOMS: atom_id res chain seq x y z
N MET A 1 19.55 -20.88 11.13
CA MET A 1 19.12 -20.84 9.73
C MET A 1 17.62 -21.07 9.74
N VAL A 2 16.84 -19.98 9.79
CA VAL A 2 15.37 -20.09 9.78
C VAL A 2 14.98 -20.50 8.36
N LEU A 3 14.31 -21.64 8.22
CA LEU A 3 13.70 -22.09 6.98
C LEU A 3 12.74 -20.99 6.51
N HIS A 4 13.09 -20.31 5.42
CA HIS A 4 12.12 -19.50 4.68
C HIS A 4 11.17 -20.52 4.05
N ASN A 5 10.05 -20.76 4.72
CA ASN A 5 8.91 -21.48 4.17
C ASN A 5 8.39 -20.61 3.02
N ASP A 6 8.84 -20.92 1.80
CA ASP A 6 8.39 -20.30 0.57
C ASP A 6 6.85 -20.29 0.61
N THR A 7 6.26 -19.11 0.74
CA THR A 7 4.82 -18.97 0.66
C THR A 7 4.48 -19.24 -0.79
N ASP A 8 3.86 -20.38 -1.08
CA ASP A 8 3.43 -20.70 -2.43
C ASP A 8 2.61 -19.50 -2.96
N PRO A 9 2.82 -19.04 -4.20
CA PRO A 9 2.10 -17.89 -4.75
C PRO A 9 0.57 -18.09 -4.68
N VAL A 10 0.12 -19.35 -4.72
CA VAL A 10 -1.27 -19.76 -4.52
C VAL A 10 -1.76 -19.51 -3.10
N GLU A 11 -0.93 -19.79 -2.08
CA GLU A 11 -1.27 -19.54 -0.69
C GLU A 11 -1.40 -18.04 -0.42
N LEU A 12 -0.42 -17.25 -0.88
CA LEU A 12 -0.44 -15.79 -0.72
C LEU A 12 -1.65 -15.15 -1.41
N ALA A 13 -1.98 -15.60 -2.62
CA ALA A 13 -3.19 -15.17 -3.33
C ALA A 13 -4.46 -15.54 -2.55
N THR A 14 -4.54 -16.75 -2.01
CA THR A 14 -5.69 -17.22 -1.22
C THR A 14 -5.88 -16.38 0.04
N GLN A 15 -4.82 -16.16 0.82
CA GLN A 15 -4.87 -15.33 2.02
C GLN A 15 -5.26 -13.88 1.68
N SER A 16 -4.73 -13.34 0.58
CA SER A 16 -5.02 -11.97 0.13
C SER A 16 -6.51 -11.80 -0.24
N TRP A 17 -7.10 -12.74 -0.97
CA TRP A 17 -8.52 -12.70 -1.33
C TRP A 17 -9.44 -12.85 -0.12
N ILE A 18 -9.08 -13.69 0.85
CA ILE A 18 -9.84 -13.85 2.10
C ILE A 18 -9.85 -12.53 2.86
N MET A 19 -8.68 -11.91 3.09
CA MET A 19 -8.56 -10.64 3.78
C MET A 19 -9.29 -9.51 3.04
N TYR A 20 -9.19 -9.48 1.71
CA TYR A 20 -9.92 -8.55 0.87
C TYR A 20 -11.43 -8.67 1.04
N SER A 21 -11.94 -9.89 1.03
CA SER A 21 -13.37 -10.16 1.18
C SER A 21 -13.88 -9.66 2.54
N VAL A 22 -13.13 -9.92 3.61
CA VAL A 22 -13.46 -9.43 4.96
C VAL A 22 -13.44 -7.90 5.00
N GLY A 23 -12.38 -7.26 4.49
CA GLY A 23 -12.25 -5.81 4.48
C GLY A 23 -13.36 -5.12 3.68
N MET A 24 -13.68 -5.64 2.49
CA MET A 24 -14.76 -5.13 1.66
C MET A 24 -16.13 -5.32 2.31
N ALA A 25 -16.38 -6.46 2.98
CA ALA A 25 -17.62 -6.67 3.72
C ALA A 25 -17.79 -5.64 4.84
N LEU A 26 -16.72 -5.30 5.57
CA LEU A 26 -16.76 -4.26 6.61
C LEU A 26 -17.03 -2.87 6.02
N ILE A 27 -16.44 -2.54 4.88
CA ILE A 27 -16.68 -1.29 4.16
C ILE A 27 -18.15 -1.21 3.72
N VAL A 28 -18.68 -2.26 3.07
CA VAL A 28 -20.07 -2.29 2.61
C VAL A 28 -21.04 -2.21 3.79
N LEU A 29 -20.78 -2.93 4.88
CA LEU A 29 -21.59 -2.86 6.10
C LEU A 29 -21.62 -1.45 6.67
N ARG A 30 -20.46 -0.79 6.75
CA ARG A 30 -20.33 0.60 7.18
C ARG A 30 -21.15 1.53 6.29
N MET A 31 -21.02 1.43 4.97
CA MET A 31 -21.75 2.27 4.02
C MET A 31 -23.27 2.05 4.14
N GLY A 32 -23.72 0.80 4.26
CA GLY A 32 -25.12 0.46 4.48
C GLY A 32 -25.68 1.08 5.77
N ALA A 33 -24.91 1.03 6.86
CA ALA A 33 -25.28 1.66 8.13
C ALA A 33 -25.36 3.20 8.03
N GLN A 34 -24.42 3.83 7.31
CA GLN A 34 -24.40 5.28 7.08
C GLN A 34 -25.62 5.72 6.25
N ILE A 35 -25.91 5.02 5.16
CA ILE A 35 -27.05 5.30 4.28
C ILE A 35 -28.36 5.12 5.04
N LYS A 36 -28.50 4.06 5.86
CA LYS A 36 -29.69 3.85 6.70
C LYS A 36 -29.87 4.99 7.73
N ARG A 37 -28.79 5.54 8.27
CA ARG A 37 -28.84 6.58 9.31
C ARG A 37 -29.06 7.99 8.77
N HIS A 38 -28.42 8.36 7.66
CA HIS A 38 -28.43 9.74 7.15
C HIS A 38 -29.14 9.91 5.80
N GLY A 39 -29.54 8.82 5.15
CA GLY A 39 -30.07 8.83 3.79
C GLY A 39 -28.98 9.06 2.73
N LEU A 40 -29.32 8.79 1.46
CA LEU A 40 -28.39 8.90 0.33
C LEU A 40 -27.88 10.33 0.07
N LYS A 41 -28.63 11.36 0.45
CA LYS A 41 -28.22 12.77 0.28
C LYS A 41 -27.38 13.30 1.45
N GLY A 42 -27.24 12.55 2.53
CA GLY A 42 -26.54 12.94 3.75
C GLY A 42 -25.13 12.37 3.89
N LEU A 43 -24.55 11.83 2.81
CA LEU A 43 -23.21 11.23 2.80
C LEU A 43 -22.16 12.26 3.21
N LYS A 44 -21.33 11.89 4.16
CA LYS A 44 -20.35 12.77 4.79
C LYS A 44 -18.99 12.61 4.11
N PRO A 45 -18.05 13.56 4.24
CA PRO A 45 -16.72 13.47 3.62
C PRO A 45 -15.93 12.17 3.90
N ASP A 46 -16.12 11.55 5.07
CA ASP A 46 -15.51 10.26 5.42
C ASP A 46 -16.11 9.08 4.64
N ASP A 47 -17.36 9.19 4.17
CA ASP A 47 -18.00 8.17 3.33
C ASP A 47 -17.40 8.16 1.93
N TYR A 48 -17.17 9.34 1.35
CA TYR A 48 -16.46 9.46 0.08
C TYR A 48 -15.02 8.96 0.17
N LEU A 49 -14.34 9.26 1.28
CA LEU A 49 -13.00 8.73 1.54
C LEU A 49 -13.00 7.21 1.71
N MET A 50 -14.06 6.62 2.26
CA MET A 50 -14.20 5.18 2.38
C MET A 50 -14.38 4.51 1.02
N PHE A 51 -15.13 5.11 0.10
CA PHE A 51 -15.19 4.64 -1.30
C PHE A 51 -13.83 4.70 -1.99
N LEU A 52 -13.09 5.79 -1.81
CA LEU A 52 -11.74 5.92 -2.34
C LEU A 52 -10.81 4.85 -1.76
N THR A 53 -10.91 4.59 -0.45
CA THR A 53 -10.16 3.53 0.24
C THR A 53 -10.49 2.16 -0.32
N ALA A 54 -11.77 1.88 -0.63
CA ALA A 54 -12.16 0.63 -1.26
C ALA A 54 -11.49 0.48 -2.63
N GLY A 55 -11.46 1.56 -3.43
CA GLY A 55 -10.75 1.60 -4.71
C GLY A 55 -9.25 1.33 -4.59
N PHE A 56 -8.56 1.99 -3.65
CA PHE A 56 -7.14 1.73 -3.40
C PHE A 56 -6.89 0.30 -2.90
N TYR A 57 -7.79 -0.24 -2.07
CA TYR A 57 -7.63 -1.60 -1.57
C TYR A 57 -7.85 -2.64 -2.66
N THR A 58 -8.83 -2.45 -3.55
CA THR A 58 -9.00 -3.29 -4.73
C THR A 58 -7.76 -3.21 -5.64
N ALA A 59 -7.26 -2.01 -5.89
CA ALA A 59 -6.07 -1.81 -6.72
C ALA A 59 -4.85 -2.52 -6.11
N LEU A 60 -4.64 -2.38 -4.80
CA LEU A 60 -3.60 -3.08 -4.04
C LEU A 60 -3.65 -4.59 -4.27
N ILE A 61 -4.80 -5.22 -4.08
CA ILE A 61 -4.96 -6.67 -4.21
C ILE A 61 -4.71 -7.13 -5.64
N VAL A 62 -5.22 -6.40 -6.64
CA VAL A 62 -4.99 -6.71 -8.06
C VAL A 62 -3.51 -6.61 -8.41
N THR A 63 -2.82 -5.56 -7.97
CA THR A 63 -1.39 -5.39 -8.24
C THR A 63 -0.53 -6.40 -7.49
N LEU A 64 -0.92 -6.75 -6.25
CA LEU A 64 -0.25 -7.76 -5.45
C LEU A 64 -0.30 -9.12 -6.15
N ILE A 65 -1.49 -9.59 -6.49
CA ILE A 65 -1.68 -10.87 -7.18
C ILE A 65 -0.97 -10.87 -8.53
N GLY A 66 -1.05 -9.76 -9.27
CA GLY A 66 -0.35 -9.62 -10.55
C GLY A 66 1.18 -9.71 -10.41
N SER A 67 1.75 -9.17 -9.34
CA SER A 67 3.20 -9.25 -9.07
C SER A 67 3.65 -10.63 -8.58
N VAL A 68 2.83 -11.30 -7.76
CA VAL A 68 3.14 -12.63 -7.19
C VAL A 68 2.97 -13.73 -8.22
N SER A 69 2.03 -13.58 -9.15
CA SER A 69 1.79 -14.56 -10.22
C SER A 69 2.75 -14.40 -11.40
N GLY A 70 3.53 -13.32 -11.44
CA GLY A 70 4.50 -13.03 -12.50
C GLY A 70 5.88 -13.61 -12.20
N VAL A 71 6.87 -13.21 -13.01
CA VAL A 71 8.28 -13.41 -12.68
C VAL A 71 8.70 -12.47 -11.54
N GLY A 72 9.78 -12.81 -10.84
CA GLY A 72 10.32 -11.96 -9.77
C GLY A 72 10.58 -10.51 -10.22
N GLY A 73 10.74 -9.59 -9.26
CA GLY A 73 11.04 -8.19 -9.57
C GLY A 73 12.49 -7.97 -10.06
N ASN A 74 13.13 -6.92 -9.57
CA ASN A 74 14.50 -6.54 -9.90
C ASN A 74 15.57 -7.01 -8.89
N GLY A 75 15.21 -7.90 -7.95
CA GLY A 75 16.09 -8.37 -6.87
C GLY A 75 17.17 -9.37 -7.27
N PHE A 76 17.77 -9.22 -8.45
CA PHE A 76 18.73 -10.17 -9.02
C PHE A 76 20.09 -9.51 -9.26
N THR A 77 21.16 -10.29 -9.07
CA THR A 77 22.54 -9.85 -9.27
C THR A 77 22.90 -9.77 -10.76
N ALA A 78 23.91 -8.99 -11.10
CA ALA A 78 24.29 -8.73 -12.49
C ALA A 78 24.69 -9.98 -13.27
N ASP A 79 25.28 -10.98 -12.60
CA ASP A 79 25.64 -12.28 -13.17
C ASP A 79 24.41 -13.09 -13.57
N VAL A 80 23.36 -13.09 -12.75
CA VAL A 80 22.08 -13.75 -13.08
C VAL A 80 21.41 -13.04 -14.25
N VAL A 81 21.33 -11.70 -14.20
CA VAL A 81 20.70 -10.89 -15.25
C VAL A 81 21.42 -11.04 -16.59
N ALA A 82 22.73 -11.27 -16.60
CA ALA A 82 23.52 -11.48 -17.81
C ALA A 82 23.12 -12.76 -18.57
N THR A 83 22.49 -13.74 -17.90
CA THR A 83 22.01 -14.98 -18.52
C THR A 83 20.66 -14.81 -19.24
N TRP A 84 19.97 -13.70 -18.99
CA TRP A 84 18.61 -13.48 -19.47
C TRP A 84 18.56 -12.89 -20.87
N THR A 85 17.56 -13.35 -21.62
CA THR A 85 17.10 -12.76 -22.88
C THR A 85 16.47 -11.39 -22.65
N ASP A 86 16.38 -10.58 -23.70
CA ASP A 86 15.74 -9.26 -23.63
C ASP A 86 14.24 -9.34 -23.30
N ALA A 87 13.59 -10.46 -23.65
CA ALA A 87 12.20 -10.72 -23.32
C ALA A 87 12.01 -10.93 -21.81
N GLU A 88 12.86 -11.75 -21.18
CA GLU A 88 12.85 -12.00 -19.74
C GLU A 88 13.13 -10.69 -18.97
N LYS A 89 14.14 -9.93 -19.37
CA LYS A 89 14.44 -8.62 -18.76
C LYS A 89 13.23 -7.69 -18.76
N LYS A 90 12.50 -7.63 -19.89
CA LYS A 90 11.29 -6.79 -20.00
C LYS A 90 10.16 -7.27 -19.07
N GLU A 91 10.02 -8.58 -18.89
CA GLU A 91 9.03 -9.16 -17.99
C GLU A 91 9.34 -8.85 -16.52
N HIS A 92 10.61 -8.97 -16.12
CA HIS A 92 11.06 -8.59 -14.79
C HIS A 92 10.89 -7.08 -14.54
N ILE A 93 11.17 -6.22 -15.53
CA ILE A 93 10.94 -4.76 -15.40
C ILE A 93 9.45 -4.48 -15.16
N LYS A 94 8.57 -5.15 -15.90
CA LYS A 94 7.12 -5.02 -15.72
C LYS A 94 6.69 -5.44 -14.31
N ASN A 95 7.22 -6.55 -13.79
CA ASN A 95 6.91 -6.99 -12.44
C ASN A 95 7.48 -6.06 -11.36
N ALA A 96 8.68 -5.50 -11.55
CA ALA A 96 9.23 -4.50 -10.64
C ALA A 96 8.35 -3.23 -10.57
N ILE A 97 7.81 -2.78 -11.70
CA ILE A 97 6.83 -1.68 -11.73
C ILE A 97 5.54 -2.07 -10.99
N LEU A 98 5.03 -3.29 -11.16
CA LEU A 98 3.84 -3.77 -10.44
C LEU A 98 4.06 -3.77 -8.92
N VAL A 99 5.22 -4.22 -8.45
CA VAL A 99 5.59 -4.19 -7.02
C VAL A 99 5.63 -2.75 -6.50
N GLN A 100 6.26 -1.83 -7.23
CA GLN A 100 6.31 -0.41 -6.86
C GLN A 100 4.90 0.20 -6.76
N VAL A 101 4.03 -0.10 -7.73
CA VAL A 101 2.63 0.39 -7.75
C VAL A 101 1.81 -0.24 -6.63
N CYS A 102 2.03 -1.53 -6.34
CA CYS A 102 1.42 -2.23 -5.22
C CYS A 102 1.75 -1.54 -3.89
N GLU A 103 3.02 -1.19 -3.68
CA GLU A 103 3.46 -0.48 -2.48
C GLU A 103 2.78 0.89 -2.32
N GLN A 104 2.61 1.63 -3.42
CA GLN A 104 1.89 2.91 -3.42
C GLN A 104 0.41 2.75 -3.04
N PHE A 105 -0.27 1.71 -3.56
CA PHE A 105 -1.66 1.44 -3.16
C PHE A 105 -1.78 0.95 -1.72
N MET A 106 -0.80 0.21 -1.20
CA MET A 106 -0.73 -0.17 0.21
C MET A 106 -0.65 1.09 1.09
N LEU A 107 0.29 1.98 0.77
CA LEU A 107 0.48 3.23 1.50
C LEU A 107 -0.79 4.10 1.44
N ALA A 108 -1.37 4.29 0.26
CA ALA A 108 -2.60 5.05 0.07
C ALA A 108 -3.77 4.47 0.87
N THR A 109 -3.94 3.14 0.90
CA THR A 109 -4.98 2.45 1.66
C THR A 109 -4.81 2.64 3.17
N VAL A 110 -3.59 2.45 3.69
CA VAL A 110 -3.32 2.60 5.13
C VAL A 110 -3.57 4.03 5.59
N TYR A 111 -3.06 5.02 4.85
CA TYR A 111 -3.24 6.43 5.22
C TYR A 111 -4.67 6.93 5.01
N SER A 112 -5.40 6.45 3.99
CA SER A 112 -6.81 6.82 3.81
C SER A 112 -7.68 6.30 4.96
N VAL A 113 -7.42 5.09 5.48
CA VAL A 113 -8.08 4.56 6.68
C VAL A 113 -7.75 5.39 7.92
N LYS A 114 -6.48 5.78 8.13
CA LYS A 114 -6.08 6.67 9.23
C LYS A 114 -6.83 8.01 9.16
N VAL A 115 -6.92 8.63 7.97
CA VAL A 115 -7.66 9.88 7.77
C VAL A 115 -9.15 9.68 8.03
N CYS A 116 -9.75 8.56 7.59
CA CYS A 116 -11.15 8.26 7.87
C CYS A 116 -11.40 8.18 9.39
N MET A 117 -10.54 7.48 10.14
CA MET A 117 -10.63 7.41 11.60
C MET A 117 -10.50 8.80 12.24
N LEU A 118 -9.54 9.61 11.80
CA LEU A 118 -9.36 10.98 12.29
C LEU A 118 -10.60 11.85 12.04
N LEU A 119 -11.26 11.72 10.88
CA LEU A 119 -12.50 12.45 10.59
C LEU A 119 -13.65 12.02 11.51
N ILE A 120 -13.78 10.72 11.80
CA ILE A 120 -14.79 10.19 12.73
C ILE A 120 -14.54 10.71 14.14
N TYR A 121 -13.31 10.56 14.64
CA TYR A 121 -12.93 11.04 15.98
C TYR A 121 -13.05 12.55 16.10
N GLY A 122 -12.71 13.29 15.06
CA GLY A 122 -12.88 14.75 15.01
C GLY A 122 -14.34 15.19 15.16
N ARG A 123 -15.30 14.39 14.71
CA ARG A 123 -16.73 14.65 14.92
C ARG A 123 -17.22 14.23 16.29
N LEU A 124 -16.76 13.08 16.80
CA LEU A 124 -17.14 12.59 18.13
C LEU A 124 -16.61 13.50 19.25
N THR A 125 -15.45 14.12 19.05
CA THR A 125 -14.80 15.01 20.04
C THR A 125 -15.21 16.49 19.90
N MET A 126 -16.22 16.82 19.09
CA MET A 126 -16.69 18.21 18.99
C MET A 126 -17.20 18.71 20.35
N GLY A 127 -16.60 19.79 20.85
CA GLY A 127 -16.93 20.40 22.14
C GLY A 127 -16.11 19.89 23.32
N LEU A 128 -15.22 18.89 23.13
CA LEU A 128 -14.32 18.39 24.16
C LEU A 128 -12.89 18.95 23.98
N LYS A 129 -12.14 19.04 25.10
CA LYS A 129 -10.71 19.40 25.10
C LYS A 129 -9.86 18.41 24.29
N GLU A 130 -10.29 17.15 24.23
CA GLU A 130 -9.68 16.05 23.46
C GLU A 130 -9.57 16.33 21.95
N ARG A 131 -10.32 17.31 21.43
CA ARG A 131 -10.20 17.75 20.04
C ARG A 131 -8.80 18.28 19.70
N PHE A 132 -8.08 18.82 20.68
CA PHE A 132 -6.69 19.24 20.49
C PHE A 132 -5.78 18.03 20.20
N ALA A 133 -5.94 16.94 20.94
CA ALA A 133 -5.19 15.70 20.72
C ALA A 133 -5.47 15.11 19.33
N VAL A 134 -6.72 15.12 18.87
CA VAL A 134 -7.08 14.66 17.51
C VAL A 134 -6.39 15.52 16.43
N LYS A 135 -6.30 16.84 16.62
CA LYS A 135 -5.58 17.72 15.68
C LYS A 135 -4.08 17.47 15.67
N LEU A 136 -3.47 17.26 16.84
CA LEU A 136 -2.05 16.90 16.95
C LEU A 136 -1.77 15.58 16.22
N LEU A 137 -2.63 14.57 16.46
CA LEU A 137 -2.52 13.28 15.80
C LEU A 137 -2.72 13.38 14.28
N ALA A 138 -3.62 14.24 13.82
CA ALA A 138 -3.77 14.51 12.39
C ALA A 138 -2.49 15.11 11.77
N GLY A 139 -1.82 16.01 12.49
CA GLY A 139 -0.50 16.52 12.10
C GLY A 139 0.56 15.41 12.04
N TYR A 140 0.61 14.54 13.05
CA TYR A 140 1.51 13.39 13.08
C TYR A 140 1.30 12.45 11.89
N VAL A 141 0.04 12.10 11.59
CA VAL A 141 -0.29 11.24 10.44
C VAL A 141 0.10 11.92 9.12
N ALA A 142 -0.13 13.22 8.96
CA ALA A 142 0.27 13.95 7.76
C ALA A 142 1.80 13.98 7.57
N LEU A 143 2.55 14.22 8.65
CA LEU A 143 4.02 14.18 8.63
C LEU A 143 4.55 12.78 8.34
N GLY A 144 3.91 11.74 8.89
CA GLY A 144 4.24 10.35 8.58
C GLY A 144 4.08 10.06 7.09
N PHE A 145 2.95 10.45 6.48
CA PHE A 145 2.70 10.23 5.06
C PHE A 145 3.77 10.90 4.18
N ILE A 146 4.03 12.19 4.44
CA ILE A 146 5.04 12.95 3.70
C ILE A 146 6.43 12.33 3.91
N GLY A 147 6.75 11.90 5.14
CA GLY A 147 8.02 11.24 5.45
C GLY A 147 8.21 9.92 4.70
N THR A 148 7.18 9.08 4.63
CA THR A 148 7.22 7.81 3.89
C THR A 148 7.35 8.04 2.39
N GLU A 149 6.58 8.98 1.82
CA GLU A 149 6.66 9.36 0.40
C GLU A 149 8.05 9.91 0.04
N LEU A 150 8.55 10.88 0.81
CA LEU A 150 9.89 11.43 0.58
C LEU A 150 10.96 10.34 0.71
N SER A 151 10.82 9.41 1.66
CA SER A 151 11.75 8.30 1.80
C SER A 151 11.79 7.42 0.55
N MET A 152 10.63 7.16 -0.08
CA MET A 152 10.57 6.45 -1.36
C MET A 152 11.37 7.18 -2.45
N PHE A 153 11.20 8.49 -2.60
CA PHE A 153 11.90 9.26 -3.65
C PHE A 153 13.38 9.52 -3.36
N LEU A 154 13.79 9.55 -2.09
CA LEU A 154 15.13 9.97 -1.68
C LEU A 154 16.08 8.80 -1.43
N LEU A 155 15.59 7.65 -0.95
CA LEU A 155 16.45 6.54 -0.53
C LEU A 155 17.02 5.72 -1.70
N CYS A 156 16.34 5.70 -2.85
CA CYS A 156 16.83 5.04 -4.06
C CYS A 156 17.01 6.10 -5.16
N ARG A 157 18.26 6.41 -5.49
CA ARG A 157 18.61 7.38 -6.53
C ARG A 157 19.56 6.77 -7.57
N PRO A 158 19.32 6.98 -8.88
CA PRO A 158 18.15 7.66 -9.47
C PRO A 158 16.83 6.86 -9.30
N TYR A 159 15.67 7.55 -9.32
CA TYR A 159 14.37 6.92 -9.00
C TYR A 159 13.98 5.77 -9.94
N ASN A 160 14.51 5.77 -11.17
CA ASN A 160 14.32 4.67 -12.12
C ASN A 160 14.96 3.34 -11.68
N GLN A 161 15.79 3.34 -10.63
CA GLN A 161 16.42 2.14 -10.10
C GLN A 161 15.41 1.17 -9.44
N TYR A 162 14.22 1.63 -9.06
CA TYR A 162 13.15 0.77 -8.55
C TYR A 162 12.65 -0.27 -9.57
N TRP A 163 12.87 -0.03 -10.86
CA TRP A 163 12.54 -0.97 -11.93
C TRP A 163 13.71 -1.20 -12.89
N ALA A 164 14.94 -0.83 -12.49
CA ALA A 164 16.14 -1.14 -13.25
C ALA A 164 16.61 -2.56 -12.95
N ILE A 165 17.22 -3.21 -13.95
CA ILE A 165 17.71 -4.58 -13.85
C ILE A 165 19.12 -4.66 -14.44
N PRO A 166 20.16 -4.95 -13.63
CA PRO A 166 20.15 -4.99 -12.16
C PRO A 166 20.08 -3.56 -11.56
N PRO A 167 19.56 -3.39 -10.33
CA PRO A 167 19.63 -2.12 -9.61
C PRO A 167 20.99 -1.92 -8.93
N ASN A 168 21.37 -0.66 -8.69
CA ASN A 168 22.63 -0.31 -8.02
C ASN A 168 22.69 -0.73 -6.54
N ASP A 169 21.57 -0.64 -5.81
CA ASP A 169 21.42 -1.06 -4.41
C ASP A 169 20.23 -2.01 -4.33
N ILE A 170 20.48 -3.33 -4.35
CA ILE A 170 19.44 -4.36 -4.33
C ILE A 170 18.64 -4.30 -3.01
N ASP A 171 19.31 -4.09 -1.88
CA ASP A 171 18.68 -4.08 -0.55
C ASP A 171 17.62 -2.97 -0.44
N GLN A 172 17.89 -1.81 -1.03
CA GLN A 172 16.96 -0.69 -0.97
C GLN A 172 16.03 -0.58 -2.18
N CYS A 173 16.56 -0.70 -3.40
CA CYS A 173 15.80 -0.45 -4.63
C CYS A 173 15.00 -1.67 -5.12
N ALA A 174 15.25 -2.87 -4.57
CA ALA A 174 14.43 -4.05 -4.85
C ALA A 174 13.64 -4.52 -3.61
N PHE A 175 14.27 -4.52 -2.43
CA PHE A 175 13.64 -5.04 -1.21
C PHE A 175 13.12 -3.98 -0.23
N TYR A 176 13.26 -2.68 -0.54
CA TYR A 176 12.70 -1.57 0.23
C TYR A 176 13.11 -1.54 1.71
N ARG A 177 14.27 -2.11 2.08
CA ARG A 177 14.62 -2.40 3.48
C ARG A 177 14.74 -1.16 4.38
N LYS A 178 15.26 -0.04 3.86
CA LYS A 178 15.34 1.24 4.58
C LYS A 178 14.02 2.02 4.47
N TYR A 179 13.26 1.83 3.40
CA TYR A 179 11.96 2.48 3.19
C TYR A 179 10.88 1.93 4.13
N SER A 180 10.95 0.66 4.53
CA SER A 180 9.97 0.07 5.45
C SER A 180 10.11 0.58 6.90
N LEU A 181 11.26 1.17 7.27
CA LEU A 181 11.49 1.74 8.59
C LEU A 181 10.55 2.92 8.92
N PRO A 182 10.42 3.97 8.07
CA PRO A 182 9.45 5.04 8.29
C PRO A 182 7.98 4.63 8.05
N GLN A 183 7.73 3.42 7.56
CA GLN A 183 6.38 2.89 7.34
C GLN A 183 5.84 2.11 8.55
N ALA A 184 6.72 1.56 9.39
CA ALA A 184 6.39 0.84 10.62
C ALA A 184 5.79 1.76 11.71
#